data_AF-A0AAW2WYI0-F1
#
_entry.id   AF-A0AAW2WYI0-F1
#
_cell.length_a   1.000
_cell.length_b   1.000
_cell.length_c   1.000
_cell.angle_alpha   90.00
_cell.angle_beta   90.00
_cell.angle_gamma   90.00
#
_symmetry.space_group_name_H-M   'P 1'
#
loop_
_entity.id
_entity.type
_entity.pdbx_description
1 polymer ?
#
loop_
_entity_poly.entity_id
_entity_poly.type
_entity_poly.pdbx_seq_one_letter_code
_entity_poly.pdbx_strand_id
1 'polypeptide(L)'
;MDDYLDTIIVDGGWHWPIITDFHCLQIVQDLPTIYGGTDVITCRLPWGTLSNKAAYELFHPLWPKVAWFSLLLGSLKIPRNNFILWLAILNRLSTLDKPWVQHLDDACVLCVGGQSETYSHLFFRCRFSHQCLMLIRRQVRLLWPNRGWDCDITWAAQKWRGKHVVNASYRSLLASLLYHIWQERNCRRFQNVERLASTIAYLVLEEVRQHIISAELPCNISSIALFRLWRIPWHETATY
;
A
#
# COMPACT_ATOMS: atom_id res chain seq x y z
N MET A 1 12.14 -41.53 0.78
CA MET A 1 12.01 -41.10 2.20
C MET A 1 11.00 -42.03 2.87
N ASP A 2 10.95 -43.29 2.43
CA ASP A 2 9.78 -44.17 2.59
C ASP A 2 10.12 -45.42 3.41
N ASP A 3 11.40 -45.83 3.44
CA ASP A 3 11.88 -47.00 4.20
C ASP A 3 11.61 -46.96 5.71
N TYR A 4 11.52 -45.77 6.32
CA TYR A 4 11.33 -45.66 7.77
C TYR A 4 9.84 -45.72 8.17
N LEU A 5 8.95 -45.21 7.33
CA LEU A 5 7.51 -45.23 7.62
C LEU A 5 6.94 -46.65 7.52
N ASP A 6 7.41 -47.45 6.56
CA ASP A 6 7.03 -48.86 6.41
C ASP A 6 7.44 -49.73 7.62
N THR A 7 8.44 -49.31 8.39
CA THR A 7 8.82 -50.02 9.63
C THR A 7 7.92 -49.70 10.84
N ILE A 8 7.19 -48.59 10.78
CA ILE A 8 6.34 -48.11 11.88
C ILE A 8 4.86 -48.37 11.56
N ILE A 9 4.48 -48.50 10.29
CA ILE A 9 3.09 -48.77 9.90
C ILE A 9 3.00 -50.20 9.39
N VAL A 10 2.45 -51.09 10.23
CA VAL A 10 2.26 -52.52 9.90
C VAL A 10 0.79 -52.84 9.97
N ASP A 11 0.23 -53.41 8.90
CA ASP A 11 -1.19 -53.79 8.77
C ASP A 11 -2.19 -52.66 9.11
N GLY A 12 -1.82 -51.41 8.80
CA GLY A 12 -2.63 -50.23 9.09
C GLY A 12 -2.58 -49.76 10.56
N GLY A 13 -1.78 -50.42 11.40
CA GLY A 13 -1.53 -50.04 12.78
C GLY A 13 -0.19 -49.35 12.99
N TRP A 14 -0.14 -48.41 13.94
CA TRP A 14 1.08 -47.70 14.33
C TRP A 14 1.89 -48.51 15.35
N HIS A 15 3.07 -48.95 14.95
CA HIS A 15 4.03 -49.76 15.69
C HIS A 15 5.26 -48.91 16.01
N TRP A 16 5.11 -48.02 16.99
CA TRP A 16 6.20 -47.17 17.45
C TRP A 16 7.21 -47.97 18.30
N PRO A 17 8.51 -47.61 18.27
CA PRO A 17 9.47 -48.07 19.27
C PRO A 17 9.02 -47.69 20.68
N ILE A 18 9.65 -48.26 21.71
CA ILE A 18 9.32 -47.94 23.11
C ILE A 18 9.46 -46.42 23.34
N ILE A 19 8.33 -45.76 23.55
CA ILE A 19 8.26 -44.33 23.88
C ILE A 19 8.23 -44.19 25.40
N THR A 20 9.19 -43.45 25.95
CA THR A 20 9.27 -43.15 27.38
C THR A 20 8.68 -41.78 27.73
N ASP A 21 8.39 -40.94 26.73
CA ASP A 21 7.80 -39.62 26.90
C ASP A 21 6.27 -39.69 27.03
N PHE A 22 5.73 -39.06 28.07
CA PHE A 22 4.30 -39.13 28.40
C PHE A 22 3.41 -38.40 27.38
N HIS A 23 3.87 -37.29 26.81
CA HIS A 23 3.10 -36.56 25.79
C HIS A 23 3.04 -37.35 24.49
N CYS A 24 4.14 -37.99 24.11
CA CYS A 24 4.16 -38.88 22.96
C CYS A 24 3.25 -40.11 23.17
N LEU A 25 3.19 -40.69 24.38
CA LEU A 25 2.26 -41.79 24.68
C LEU A 25 0.78 -41.38 24.53
N GLN A 26 0.41 -40.17 24.96
CA GLN A 26 -0.95 -39.65 24.76
C GLN A 26 -1.29 -39.49 23.27
N ILE A 27 -0.36 -38.94 22.49
CA ILE A 27 -0.55 -38.78 21.04
C ILE A 27 -0.74 -40.15 20.37
N VAL A 28 0.06 -41.15 20.75
CA VAL A 28 -0.02 -42.50 20.17
C VAL A 28 -1.34 -43.20 20.47
N GLN A 29 -1.91 -42.99 21.65
CA GLN A 29 -3.21 -43.56 22.02
C GLN A 29 -4.37 -43.02 21.16
N ASP A 30 -4.23 -41.79 20.65
CA ASP A 30 -5.25 -41.12 19.85
C ASP A 30 -5.03 -41.27 18.33
N LEU A 31 -4.03 -42.04 17.89
CA LEU A 31 -3.77 -42.22 16.46
C LEU A 31 -4.83 -43.12 15.79
N PRO A 32 -5.39 -42.68 14.65
CA PRO A 32 -6.36 -43.50 13.91
C PRO A 32 -5.68 -44.67 13.21
N THR A 33 -6.42 -45.76 13.01
CA THR A 33 -6.03 -46.87 12.13
C THR A 33 -5.97 -46.38 10.69
N ILE A 34 -4.88 -46.71 9.99
CA ILE A 34 -4.68 -46.36 8.59
C ILE A 34 -5.34 -47.42 7.71
N TYR A 35 -6.38 -47.03 7.00
CA TYR A 35 -6.96 -47.81 5.92
C TYR A 35 -6.32 -47.29 4.63
N GLY A 36 -5.61 -48.16 3.89
CA GLY A 36 -4.75 -47.76 2.78
C GLY A 36 -5.35 -46.74 1.79
N GLY A 37 -4.49 -45.97 1.12
CA GLY A 37 -4.88 -44.92 0.18
C GLY A 37 -3.71 -43.98 -0.11
N THR A 38 -3.93 -42.97 -0.96
CA THR A 38 -2.97 -41.86 -1.14
C THR A 38 -3.11 -40.86 -0.01
N ASP A 39 -2.00 -40.43 0.57
CA ASP A 39 -1.99 -39.37 1.57
C ASP A 39 -2.60 -38.07 1.04
N VAL A 40 -3.57 -37.53 1.77
CA VAL A 40 -4.19 -36.23 1.46
C VAL A 40 -4.17 -35.35 2.70
N ILE A 41 -3.47 -34.21 2.61
CA ILE A 41 -3.52 -33.18 3.64
C ILE A 41 -4.91 -32.51 3.56
N THR A 42 -5.77 -32.77 4.55
CA THR A 42 -7.06 -32.08 4.67
C THR A 42 -7.06 -31.15 5.88
N CYS A 43 -7.22 -29.85 5.64
CA CYS A 43 -7.45 -28.88 6.71
C CYS A 43 -8.97 -28.74 6.91
N ARG A 44 -9.50 -29.32 7.99
CA ARG A 44 -10.91 -29.18 8.38
C ARG A 44 -11.00 -28.23 9.57
N LEU A 45 -11.84 -27.21 9.45
CA LEU A 45 -12.24 -26.38 10.59
C LEU A 45 -13.46 -27.02 11.27
N PRO A 46 -13.71 -26.77 12.57
CA PRO A 46 -14.88 -27.31 13.29
C PRO A 46 -16.23 -27.00 12.63
N TRP A 47 -16.28 -25.99 11.75
CA TRP A 47 -17.47 -25.51 11.04
C TRP A 47 -17.42 -25.72 9.51
N GLY A 48 -16.48 -26.51 8.97
CA GLY A 48 -16.48 -26.92 7.57
C GLY A 48 -15.14 -26.78 6.83
N THR A 49 -15.22 -26.72 5.50
CA THR A 49 -14.07 -26.70 4.58
C THR A 49 -13.32 -25.37 4.63
N LEU A 50 -11.97 -25.44 4.66
CA LEU A 50 -11.11 -24.25 4.62
C LEU A 50 -11.26 -23.54 3.25
N SER A 51 -11.84 -22.33 3.25
CA SER A 51 -11.79 -21.42 2.11
C SER A 51 -10.64 -20.43 2.26
N ASN A 52 -10.17 -19.83 1.16
CA ASN A 52 -9.19 -18.74 1.22
C ASN A 52 -9.63 -17.60 2.17
N LYS A 53 -10.95 -17.33 2.22
CA LYS A 53 -11.53 -16.36 3.15
C LYS A 53 -11.39 -16.80 4.60
N ALA A 54 -11.77 -18.05 4.92
CA ALA A 54 -11.68 -18.58 6.27
C ALA A 54 -10.21 -18.68 6.74
N ALA A 55 -9.29 -19.06 5.85
CA ALA A 55 -7.86 -19.05 6.13
C ALA A 55 -7.36 -17.63 6.40
N TYR A 56 -7.73 -16.66 5.57
CA TYR A 56 -7.35 -15.26 5.76
C TYR A 56 -7.89 -14.70 7.08
N GLU A 57 -9.15 -14.97 7.42
CA GLU A 57 -9.77 -14.57 8.69
C GLU A 57 -9.12 -15.24 9.92
N LEU A 58 -8.65 -16.49 9.79
CA LEU A 58 -7.93 -17.21 10.84
C LEU A 58 -6.55 -16.60 11.12
N PHE A 59 -5.81 -16.24 10.06
CA PHE A 59 -4.46 -15.69 10.19
C PHE A 59 -4.42 -14.18 10.42
N HIS A 60 -5.51 -13.47 10.13
CA HIS A 60 -5.64 -12.03 10.39
C HIS A 60 -6.69 -11.74 11.45
N PRO A 61 -6.30 -11.64 12.75
CA PRO A 61 -7.21 -11.10 13.76
C PRO A 61 -7.72 -9.72 13.31
N LEU A 62 -8.93 -9.36 13.73
CA LEU A 62 -9.58 -8.09 13.39
C LEU A 62 -8.77 -6.90 13.95
N TRP A 63 -7.75 -6.46 13.21
CA TRP A 63 -6.98 -5.27 13.56
C TRP A 63 -7.89 -4.03 13.54
N PRO A 64 -7.67 -3.07 14.45
CA PRO A 64 -8.46 -1.85 14.47
C PRO A 64 -8.35 -1.13 13.12
N LYS A 65 -9.49 -0.72 12.57
CA LYS A 65 -9.54 0.02 11.32
C LYS A 65 -8.84 1.37 11.50
N VAL A 66 -7.67 1.50 10.88
CA VAL A 66 -6.91 2.75 10.85
C VAL A 66 -7.49 3.74 9.85
N ALA A 67 -7.64 5.00 10.25
CA ALA A 67 -8.30 6.03 9.43
C ALA A 67 -7.59 6.26 8.09
N TRP A 68 -6.25 6.22 8.08
CA TRP A 68 -5.43 6.46 6.90
C TRP A 68 -5.61 5.41 5.81
N PHE A 69 -6.13 4.21 6.11
CA PHE A 69 -6.37 3.17 5.10
C PHE A 69 -7.32 3.65 4.01
N SER A 70 -8.23 4.57 4.32
CA SER A 70 -9.15 5.18 3.34
C SER A 70 -8.41 5.91 2.21
N LEU A 71 -7.19 6.41 2.45
CA LEU A 71 -6.36 7.08 1.45
C LEU A 71 -5.82 6.12 0.38
N LEU A 72 -5.69 4.84 0.72
CA LEU A 72 -5.21 3.80 -0.19
C LEU A 72 -6.33 3.18 -1.04
N LEU A 73 -7.59 3.57 -0.77
CA LEU A 73 -8.78 3.03 -1.42
C LEU A 73 -9.34 4.01 -2.47
N GLY A 74 -9.92 3.45 -3.53
CA GLY A 74 -10.62 4.22 -4.56
C GLY A 74 -10.56 3.56 -5.93
N SER A 75 -11.42 4.02 -6.84
CA SER A 75 -11.45 3.59 -8.24
C SER A 75 -10.29 4.13 -9.07
N LEU A 76 -9.62 5.19 -8.62
CA LEU A 76 -8.53 5.88 -9.33
C LEU A 76 -7.15 5.65 -8.68
N LYS A 77 -6.97 4.51 -8.02
CA LYS A 77 -5.70 4.18 -7.37
C LYS A 77 -4.64 3.81 -8.41
N ILE A 78 -3.46 4.40 -8.30
CA ILE A 78 -2.28 4.00 -9.08
C ILE A 78 -1.42 3.11 -8.17
N PRO A 79 -1.32 1.79 -8.41
CA PRO A 79 -0.71 0.86 -7.46
C PRO A 79 0.70 1.24 -7.01
N ARG A 80 1.56 1.63 -7.97
CA ARG A 80 2.95 2.09 -7.69
C ARG A 80 2.98 3.28 -6.74
N ASN A 81 2.10 4.25 -6.95
CA ASN A 81 2.06 5.48 -6.16
C ASN A 81 1.46 5.20 -4.77
N ASN A 82 0.40 4.38 -4.71
CA ASN A 82 -0.22 3.96 -3.45
C ASN A 82 0.75 3.16 -2.57
N PHE A 83 1.64 2.37 -3.18
CA PHE A 83 2.68 1.68 -2.44
C PHE A 83 3.62 2.66 -1.73
N ILE A 84 4.09 3.71 -2.43
CA ILE A 84 4.91 4.76 -1.81
C ILE A 84 4.13 5.54 -0.75
N LEU A 85 2.86 5.88 -0.99
CA LEU A 85 2.01 6.53 0.01
C LEU A 85 1.85 5.67 1.26
N TRP A 86 1.61 4.37 1.10
CA TRP A 86 1.50 3.43 2.21
C TRP A 86 2.80 3.37 3.04
N LEU A 87 3.95 3.25 2.37
CA LEU A 87 5.24 3.30 3.05
C LEU A 87 5.48 4.64 3.74
N ALA A 88 5.09 5.76 3.13
CA ALA A 88 5.22 7.08 3.73
C ALA A 88 4.38 7.21 5.01
N ILE A 89 3.11 6.76 4.97
CA ILE A 89 2.22 6.79 6.14
C ILE A 89 2.76 5.94 7.29
N LEU A 90 3.40 4.81 6.98
CA LEU A 90 4.00 3.93 7.97
C LEU A 90 5.40 4.38 8.44
N ASN A 91 5.91 5.51 7.95
CA ASN A 91 7.30 5.96 8.17
C ASN A 91 8.33 4.87 7.80
N ARG A 92 8.07 4.14 6.71
CA ARG A 92 8.90 3.03 6.22
C ARG A 92 9.67 3.34 4.95
N LEU A 93 9.51 4.54 4.37
CA LEU A 93 10.42 4.99 3.31
C LEU A 93 11.85 5.02 3.87
N SER A 94 12.82 4.77 3.01
CA SER A 94 14.23 4.77 3.41
C SER A 94 14.76 6.21 3.50
N THR A 95 14.11 7.02 4.32
CA THR A 95 14.64 8.31 4.78
C THR A 95 15.87 8.05 5.66
N LEU A 96 16.74 9.04 5.79
CA LEU A 96 18.02 8.95 6.53
C LEU A 96 17.83 8.81 8.06
N ASP A 97 16.61 8.59 8.53
CA ASP A 97 16.21 8.46 9.94
C ASP A 97 16.40 7.05 10.52
N LYS A 98 16.98 6.12 9.75
CA LYS A 98 17.24 4.75 10.23
C LYS A 98 18.62 4.66 10.90
N PRO A 99 18.74 4.04 12.08
CA PRO A 99 19.97 4.06 12.88
C PRO A 99 21.21 3.46 12.18
N TRP A 100 21.04 2.59 11.17
CA TRP A 100 22.15 2.06 10.38
C TRP A 100 22.60 2.97 9.22
N VAL A 101 21.98 4.13 9.06
CA VAL A 101 22.28 5.14 8.03
C VAL A 101 23.07 6.32 8.63
N GLN A 102 23.47 6.23 9.91
CA GLN A 102 24.16 7.23 10.74
C GLN A 102 25.44 7.87 10.16
N HIS A 103 25.94 7.39 9.02
CA HIS A 103 27.14 7.94 8.35
C HIS A 103 26.83 8.89 7.18
N LEU A 104 25.56 9.15 6.87
CA LEU A 104 25.16 10.01 5.76
C LEU A 104 24.72 11.40 6.27
N ASP A 105 25.15 12.45 5.56
CA ASP A 105 24.66 13.82 5.74
C ASP A 105 23.12 13.83 5.69
N ASP A 106 22.51 14.24 6.80
CA ASP A 106 21.07 14.25 7.04
C ASP A 106 20.38 15.46 6.36
N ALA A 107 21.15 16.34 5.71
CA ALA A 107 20.61 17.46 4.96
C ALA A 107 19.72 17.00 3.80
N CYS A 108 18.57 17.65 3.67
CA CYS A 108 17.63 17.42 2.59
C CYS A 108 18.20 17.86 1.24
N VAL A 109 18.36 16.91 0.31
CA VAL A 109 18.88 17.16 -1.05
C VAL A 109 17.93 17.95 -1.96
N LEU A 110 16.69 18.17 -1.53
CA LEU A 110 15.70 18.92 -2.33
C LEU A 110 15.81 20.44 -2.12
N CYS A 111 16.52 20.93 -1.10
CA CYS A 111 16.63 22.36 -0.85
C CYS A 111 18.01 22.79 -0.35
N VAL A 112 18.39 24.01 -0.72
CA VAL A 112 19.58 24.67 -0.20
C VAL A 112 19.22 25.27 1.17
N GLY A 113 19.78 24.73 2.25
CA GLY A 113 19.51 25.22 3.61
C GLY A 113 19.89 24.31 4.78
N GLY A 114 20.48 23.13 4.52
CA GLY A 114 20.99 22.24 5.57
C GLY A 114 19.92 21.74 6.55
N GLN A 115 18.65 21.73 6.14
CA GLN A 115 17.56 21.24 6.98
C GLN A 115 17.55 19.71 6.96
N SER A 116 17.37 19.09 8.14
CA SER A 116 17.33 17.64 8.28
C SER A 116 16.16 17.02 7.50
N GLU A 117 16.43 15.92 6.78
CA GLU A 117 15.49 15.18 5.94
C GLU A 117 14.48 14.37 6.79
N THR A 118 13.45 15.04 7.30
CA THR A 118 12.28 14.41 7.94
C THR A 118 11.11 14.27 6.98
N TYR A 119 10.15 13.37 7.22
CA TYR A 119 8.93 13.25 6.40
C TYR A 119 8.15 14.56 6.28
N SER A 120 8.00 15.27 7.41
CA SER A 120 7.31 16.57 7.40
C SER A 120 8.09 17.63 6.62
N HIS A 121 9.43 17.57 6.63
CA HIS A 121 10.25 18.40 5.76
C HIS A 121 10.07 18.00 4.30
N LEU A 122 10.39 16.75 3.95
CA LEU A 122 10.44 16.22 2.61
C LEU A 122 9.16 16.47 1.78
N PHE A 123 7.97 16.22 2.35
CA PHE A 123 6.75 16.23 1.55
C PHE A 123 6.01 17.56 1.47
N PHE A 124 6.12 18.45 2.48
CA PHE A 124 5.34 19.69 2.48
C PHE A 124 6.02 20.95 3.05
N ARG A 125 7.08 20.83 3.87
CA ARG A 125 7.80 22.01 4.40
C ARG A 125 9.07 22.36 3.60
N CYS A 126 9.64 21.42 2.86
CA CYS A 126 10.79 21.66 2.00
C CYS A 126 10.39 22.63 0.88
N ARG A 127 11.21 23.66 0.64
CA ARG A 127 10.94 24.71 -0.36
C ARG A 127 10.57 24.14 -1.72
N PHE A 128 11.28 23.10 -2.17
CA PHE A 128 11.02 22.44 -3.45
C PHE A 128 9.67 21.72 -3.45
N SER A 129 9.41 20.86 -2.46
CA SER A 129 8.14 20.13 -2.33
C SER A 129 6.93 21.07 -2.23
N HIS A 130 7.09 22.17 -1.49
CA HIS A 130 6.08 23.19 -1.31
C HIS A 130 5.79 23.91 -2.63
N GLN A 131 6.81 24.20 -3.43
CA GLN A 131 6.65 24.79 -4.76
C GLN A 131 5.90 23.85 -5.70
N CYS A 132 6.21 22.55 -5.72
CA CYS A 132 5.44 21.55 -6.47
C CYS A 132 3.95 21.56 -6.07
N LEU A 133 3.68 21.54 -4.76
CA LEU A 133 2.32 21.60 -4.24
C LEU A 133 1.59 22.88 -4.67
N MET A 134 2.23 24.06 -4.58
CA MET A 134 1.60 25.32 -4.98
C MET A 134 1.21 25.35 -6.46
N LEU A 135 2.06 24.82 -7.33
CA LEU A 135 1.77 24.72 -8.77
C LEU A 135 0.57 23.79 -9.04
N ILE A 136 0.52 22.65 -8.37
CA ILE A 136 -0.59 21.69 -8.47
C ILE A 136 -1.90 22.32 -7.97
N ARG A 137 -1.87 23.02 -6.83
CA ARG A 137 -3.07 23.64 -6.23
C ARG A 137 -3.78 24.59 -7.17
N ARG A 138 -3.01 25.36 -7.96
CA ARG A 138 -3.53 26.31 -8.94
C ARG A 138 -4.31 25.61 -10.06
N GLN A 139 -3.97 24.36 -10.38
CA GLN A 139 -4.59 23.63 -11.48
C GLN A 139 -5.86 22.89 -11.04
N VAL A 140 -5.84 22.23 -9.88
CA VAL A 140 -6.91 21.31 -9.45
C VAL A 140 -7.68 21.76 -8.20
N ARG A 141 -7.63 23.06 -7.84
CA ARG A 141 -8.35 23.64 -6.69
C ARG A 141 -8.14 22.88 -5.37
N LEU A 142 -6.94 22.32 -5.17
CA LEU A 142 -6.59 21.54 -3.98
C LEU A 142 -6.44 22.47 -2.76
N LEU A 143 -7.16 22.16 -1.68
CA LEU A 143 -7.11 22.89 -0.41
C LEU A 143 -6.27 22.14 0.64
N TRP A 144 -4.97 21.98 0.39
CA TRP A 144 -4.09 21.33 1.36
C TRP A 144 -3.85 22.21 2.60
N PRO A 145 -3.99 21.69 3.84
CA PRO A 145 -3.89 22.52 5.04
C PRO A 145 -2.47 22.93 5.45
N ASN A 146 -1.43 22.17 5.07
CA ASN A 146 -0.02 22.46 5.39
C ASN A 146 0.27 22.63 6.90
N ARG A 147 -0.32 21.79 7.76
CA ARG A 147 -0.15 21.82 9.24
C ARG A 147 0.93 20.86 9.74
N GLY A 148 1.53 20.08 8.84
CA GLY A 148 2.51 19.04 9.16
C GLY A 148 1.99 17.65 8.79
N TRP A 149 2.91 16.70 8.62
CA TRP A 149 2.63 15.39 8.04
C TRP A 149 1.44 14.67 8.69
N ASP A 150 1.49 14.42 10.00
CA ASP A 150 0.45 13.62 10.68
C ASP A 150 -0.92 14.30 10.68
N CYS A 151 -0.95 15.62 10.91
CA CYS A 151 -2.16 16.44 10.88
C CYS A 151 -2.80 16.48 9.50
N ASP A 152 -1.98 16.54 8.45
CA ASP A 152 -2.47 16.67 7.08
C ASP A 152 -2.92 15.33 6.51
N ILE A 153 -2.23 14.23 6.83
CA ILE A 153 -2.66 12.86 6.48
C ILE A 153 -3.97 12.52 7.16
N THR A 154 -4.12 12.84 8.45
CA THR A 154 -5.37 12.64 9.20
C THR A 154 -6.51 13.44 8.57
N TRP A 155 -6.25 14.70 8.22
CA TRP A 155 -7.22 15.54 7.53
C TRP A 155 -7.60 15.00 6.16
N ALA A 156 -6.64 14.53 5.37
CA ALA A 156 -6.90 13.97 4.04
C ALA A 156 -7.78 12.71 4.15
N ALA A 157 -7.49 11.85 5.12
CA ALA A 157 -8.24 10.62 5.37
C ALA A 157 -9.70 10.89 5.76
N GLN A 158 -9.95 11.99 6.46
CA GLN A 158 -11.29 12.44 6.83
C GLN A 158 -12.00 13.17 5.68
N LYS A 159 -11.32 14.15 5.06
CA LYS A 159 -11.87 15.03 4.02
C LYS A 159 -12.21 14.25 2.76
N TRP A 160 -11.32 13.36 2.35
CA TRP A 160 -11.52 12.51 1.19
C TRP A 160 -11.93 11.12 1.66
N ARG A 161 -12.98 10.99 2.46
CA ARG A 161 -13.59 9.69 2.78
C ARG A 161 -14.64 9.31 1.71
N GLY A 162 -15.02 8.03 1.65
CA GLY A 162 -16.12 7.54 0.81
C GLY A 162 -15.74 7.20 -0.63
N LYS A 163 -16.74 6.96 -1.48
CA LYS A 163 -16.57 6.47 -2.86
C LYS A 163 -16.65 7.56 -3.94
N HIS A 164 -16.85 8.83 -3.54
CA HIS A 164 -17.01 9.92 -4.50
C HIS A 164 -15.75 10.07 -5.39
N VAL A 165 -15.94 10.11 -6.71
CA VAL A 165 -14.83 10.01 -7.67
C VAL A 165 -13.84 11.17 -7.58
N VAL A 166 -14.31 12.38 -7.25
CA VAL A 166 -13.42 13.53 -6.99
C VAL A 166 -12.51 13.25 -5.79
N ASN A 167 -13.03 12.64 -4.72
CA ASN A 167 -12.21 12.26 -3.56
C ASN A 167 -11.20 11.18 -3.95
N ALA A 168 -11.58 10.23 -4.79
CA ALA A 168 -10.65 9.24 -5.33
C ALA A 168 -9.51 9.90 -6.14
N SER A 169 -9.82 10.92 -6.96
CA SER A 169 -8.79 11.65 -7.70
C SER A 169 -7.84 12.44 -6.81
N TYR A 170 -8.32 13.03 -5.71
CA TYR A 170 -7.44 13.72 -4.75
C TYR A 170 -6.52 12.74 -4.00
N ARG A 171 -7.01 11.54 -3.65
CA ARG A 171 -6.16 10.48 -3.09
C ARG A 171 -5.08 10.05 -4.09
N SER A 172 -5.46 9.85 -5.35
CA SER A 172 -4.53 9.54 -6.44
C SER A 172 -3.47 10.63 -6.62
N LEU A 173 -3.89 11.89 -6.56
CA LEU A 173 -3.01 13.05 -6.61
C LEU A 173 -2.05 13.12 -5.44
N LEU A 174 -2.51 12.87 -4.21
CA LEU A 174 -1.63 12.79 -3.05
C LEU A 174 -0.59 11.68 -3.22
N ALA A 175 -1.02 10.49 -3.63
CA ALA A 175 -0.13 9.37 -3.86
C ALA A 175 0.91 9.68 -4.96
N SER A 176 0.48 10.27 -6.07
CA SER A 176 1.36 10.67 -7.19
C SER A 176 2.35 11.75 -6.76
N LEU A 177 1.91 12.78 -6.05
CA LEU A 177 2.79 13.84 -5.55
C LEU A 177 3.91 13.29 -4.66
N LEU A 178 3.56 12.41 -3.71
CA LEU A 178 4.54 11.78 -2.82
C LEU A 178 5.49 10.86 -3.61
N TYR A 179 4.96 10.09 -4.56
CA TYR A 179 5.77 9.24 -5.44
C TYR A 179 6.83 10.07 -6.20
N HIS A 180 6.42 11.15 -6.86
CA HIS A 180 7.34 11.96 -7.66
C HIS A 180 8.33 12.77 -6.82
N ILE A 181 7.93 13.26 -5.65
CA ILE A 181 8.85 13.88 -4.69
C ILE A 181 9.91 12.87 -4.22
N TRP A 182 9.46 11.66 -3.86
CA TRP A 182 10.35 10.58 -3.43
C TRP A 182 11.31 10.17 -4.55
N GLN A 183 10.81 10.03 -5.78
CA GLN A 183 11.61 9.74 -6.95
C GLN A 183 12.65 10.84 -7.21
N GLU A 184 12.23 12.11 -7.17
CA GLU A 184 13.14 13.25 -7.36
C GLU A 184 14.24 13.28 -6.31
N ARG A 185 13.89 13.07 -5.04
CA ARG A 185 14.88 12.96 -3.96
C ARG A 185 15.93 11.88 -4.27
N ASN A 186 15.49 10.71 -4.73
CA ASN A 186 16.41 9.62 -5.07
C ASN A 186 17.26 9.93 -6.30
N CYS A 187 16.70 10.58 -7.33
CA CYS A 187 17.45 11.04 -8.49
C CYS A 187 18.57 12.02 -8.10
N ARG A 188 18.27 13.01 -7.23
CA ARG A 188 19.31 13.94 -6.74
C ARG A 188 20.37 13.24 -5.93
N ARG A 189 19.97 12.35 -5.01
CA ARG A 189 20.90 11.67 -4.10
C ARG A 189 21.81 10.66 -4.81
N PHE A 190 21.29 9.91 -5.78
CA PHE A 190 21.99 8.74 -6.33
C PHE A 190 22.36 8.86 -7.81
N GLN A 191 21.77 9.80 -8.54
CA GLN A 191 21.96 9.94 -9.99
C GLN A 191 22.46 11.33 -10.39
N ASN A 192 22.56 12.28 -9.44
CA ASN A 192 22.94 13.67 -9.69
C ASN A 192 22.07 14.34 -10.76
N VAL A 193 20.79 13.95 -10.83
CA VAL A 193 19.80 14.53 -11.74
C VAL A 193 18.85 15.40 -10.95
N GLU A 194 18.72 16.66 -11.34
CA GLU A 194 17.79 17.61 -10.73
C GLU A 194 16.77 18.11 -11.76
N ARG A 195 15.48 17.99 -11.41
CA ARG A 195 14.38 18.54 -12.20
C ARG A 195 13.76 19.73 -11.48
N LEU A 196 13.21 20.66 -12.26
CA LEU A 196 12.50 21.82 -11.74
C LEU A 196 11.18 21.40 -11.07
N ALA A 197 10.75 22.16 -10.07
CA ALA A 197 9.47 21.94 -9.39
C ALA A 197 8.28 22.02 -10.37
N SER A 198 8.39 22.83 -11.42
CA SER A 198 7.39 22.91 -12.50
C SER A 198 7.32 21.63 -13.32
N THR A 199 8.45 21.00 -13.61
CA THR A 199 8.51 19.70 -14.30
C THR A 199 7.85 18.62 -13.46
N ILE A 200 8.17 18.55 -12.16
CA ILE A 200 7.55 17.57 -11.26
C ILE A 200 6.05 17.80 -11.12
N ALA A 201 5.61 19.04 -10.95
CA ALA A 201 4.19 19.38 -10.87
C ALA A 201 3.43 19.00 -12.16
N TYR A 202 4.03 19.23 -13.32
CA TYR A 202 3.48 18.82 -14.61
C TYR A 202 3.35 17.29 -14.72
N LEU A 203 4.40 16.54 -14.37
CA LEU A 203 4.40 15.08 -14.41
C LEU A 203 3.32 14.47 -13.49
N VAL A 204 3.17 15.01 -12.28
CA VAL A 204 2.13 14.59 -11.33
C VAL A 204 0.73 14.83 -11.90
N LEU A 205 0.48 16.03 -12.42
CA LEU A 205 -0.84 16.37 -12.98
C LEU A 205 -1.17 15.52 -14.19
N GLU A 206 -0.21 15.33 -15.09
CA GLU A 206 -0.44 14.57 -16.31
C GLU A 206 -0.61 13.07 -16.03
N GLU A 207 0.17 12.50 -15.11
CA GLU A 207 0.00 11.10 -14.70
C GLU A 207 -1.42 10.82 -14.17
N VAL A 208 -1.92 11.69 -13.29
CA VAL A 208 -3.27 11.53 -12.74
C VAL A 208 -4.33 11.81 -13.81
N ARG A 209 -4.14 12.80 -14.68
CA ARG A 209 -5.07 13.11 -15.77
C ARG A 209 -5.20 11.96 -16.75
N GLN A 210 -4.07 11.38 -17.19
CA GLN A 210 -4.05 10.21 -18.06
C GLN A 210 -4.68 9.00 -17.38
N HIS A 211 -4.39 8.80 -16.09
CA HIS A 211 -5.02 7.71 -15.34
C HIS A 211 -6.55 7.88 -15.27
N ILE A 212 -7.06 9.09 -15.04
CA ILE A 212 -8.51 9.38 -15.04
C ILE A 212 -9.14 9.07 -16.40
N ILE A 213 -8.48 9.44 -17.50
CA ILE A 213 -8.98 9.18 -18.86
C ILE A 213 -9.01 7.67 -19.14
N SER A 214 -7.98 6.94 -18.72
CA SER A 214 -7.87 5.49 -18.94
C SER A 214 -8.75 4.64 -18.01
N ALA A 215 -9.23 5.20 -16.89
CA ALA A 215 -9.93 4.45 -15.88
C ALA A 215 -11.38 4.15 -16.28
N GLU A 216 -11.76 2.89 -16.28
CA GLU A 216 -13.14 2.45 -16.45
C GLU A 216 -13.95 2.77 -15.17
N LEU A 217 -14.68 3.89 -15.21
CA LEU A 217 -15.59 4.27 -14.14
C LEU A 217 -16.95 3.59 -14.36
N PRO A 218 -17.56 3.00 -13.30
CA PRO A 218 -18.92 2.48 -13.38
C PRO A 218 -19.92 3.51 -13.91
N CYS A 219 -20.87 3.07 -14.74
CA CYS A 219 -21.86 3.93 -15.42
C CYS A 219 -22.76 4.75 -14.47
N ASN A 220 -22.86 4.35 -13.20
CA ASN A 220 -23.61 5.06 -12.17
C ASN A 220 -22.82 6.23 -11.53
N ILE A 221 -21.56 6.45 -11.93
CA ILE A 221 -20.73 7.55 -11.42
C ILE A 221 -20.69 8.67 -12.45
N SER A 222 -21.21 9.85 -12.08
CA SER A 222 -21.05 11.05 -12.92
C SER A 222 -19.58 11.50 -12.95
N SER A 223 -18.99 11.54 -14.15
CA SER A 223 -17.63 12.03 -14.40
C SER A 223 -17.58 13.55 -14.67
N ILE A 224 -18.72 14.25 -14.77
CA ILE A 224 -18.79 15.68 -15.12
C ILE A 224 -17.97 16.55 -14.18
N ALA A 225 -18.22 16.41 -12.87
CA ALA A 225 -17.49 17.20 -11.87
C ALA A 225 -15.99 16.88 -11.88
N LEU A 226 -15.62 15.62 -12.14
CA LEU A 226 -14.24 15.17 -12.23
C LEU A 226 -13.54 15.78 -13.46
N PHE A 227 -14.15 15.66 -14.65
CA PHE A 227 -13.54 16.13 -15.90
C PHE A 227 -13.43 17.65 -15.90
N ARG A 228 -14.43 18.37 -15.36
CA ARG A 228 -14.34 19.83 -15.13
C ARG A 228 -13.21 20.19 -14.18
N LEU A 229 -13.04 19.46 -13.08
CA LEU A 229 -11.96 19.71 -12.11
C LEU A 229 -10.58 19.51 -12.74
N TRP A 230 -10.43 18.46 -13.55
CA TRP A 230 -9.17 18.07 -14.19
C TRP A 230 -8.95 18.67 -15.59
N ARG A 231 -9.86 19.54 -16.04
CA ARG A 231 -9.86 20.18 -17.37
C ARG A 231 -9.68 19.17 -18.50
N ILE A 232 -10.31 18.01 -18.36
CA ILE A 232 -10.31 16.96 -19.38
C ILE A 232 -11.41 17.31 -20.39
N PRO A 233 -11.09 17.42 -21.70
CA PRO A 233 -12.08 17.71 -22.72
C PRO A 233 -13.11 16.56 -22.76
N TRP A 234 -14.39 16.94 -22.78
CA TRP A 234 -15.47 15.99 -22.95
C TRP A 234 -15.66 15.78 -24.45
N HIS A 235 -15.36 14.59 -24.94
CA HIS A 235 -15.82 14.20 -26.27
C HIS A 235 -17.23 13.66 -26.09
N GLU A 236 -18.24 14.44 -26.50
CA GLU A 236 -19.57 13.89 -26.73
C GLU A 236 -19.40 12.85 -27.82
N THR A 237 -19.36 11.57 -27.45
CA THR A 237 -19.53 10.50 -28.41
C THR A 237 -20.92 10.68 -28.99
N ALA A 238 -20.99 11.22 -30.20
CA ALA A 238 -22.19 11.26 -31.00
C ALA A 238 -22.72 9.83 -31.14
N THR A 239 -23.75 9.50 -30.35
CA THR A 239 -24.56 8.32 -30.58
C THR A 239 -25.45 8.62 -31.79
N TYR A 240 -25.07 8.07 -32.94
CA TYR A 240 -25.97 7.83 -34.07
C TYR A 240 -26.93 6.68 -33.75
#